data_AF-R7FYH9-F1
#
_entry.id   AF-R7FYH9-F1
#
_cell.length_a   1.000
_cell.length_b   1.000
_cell.length_c   1.000
_cell.angle_alpha   90.00
_cell.angle_beta   90.00
_cell.angle_gamma   90.00
#
_symmetry.space_group_name_H-M   'P 1'
#
loop_
_entity.id
_entity.type
_entity.pdbx_description
1 polymer ?
#
loop_
_entity_poly.entity_id
_entity_poly.type
_entity_poly.pdbx_seq_one_letter_code
_entity_poly.pdbx_strand_id
1 'polypeptide(L)'
;MSENLGRRIKIIAVIVGIVGAITGLAAALKYFSEGNLFFACVFLIYAIISIMLMIPLFLAGSAAESLEDENRKLRALSERVASIEKNGRYSSPMDKYSPAARGQRRAQPPVSDTEQTEAMGITTAERKVNPQYSSQELSSSKGTIDIDTDRSLGTMTSVFSNSSDRIDSDTLITDIPKAPSMKKEAESAFYTTSSIDMIKVNRRENSVTRFLAPSSSTIAAGGLHTVAVTEMGKVLASGYGTYGQCNVSSWTSVAAVAAGNHHTVGLLSNGTCVATGYSGYGQCEVGAWRNICAISAGVGHTVGLLENGTCVAAGDNTYGQCNVSDWAGIIAISAGYNYTVGLRADGTIVAVGANTDGQWGGIRWGSICAVASGGLHTLGLKSDGSCVAVGNNANDQCEVSRWQNVKAVAAGNYHSVGLLANGKVVAVGYNGYGQCNVSEWQDVVAIAAGRNHTIGLTRSGKLLSTGDNTYGQCDVKNFSNIKVNKQ
;
A
#
# COMPACT_ATOMS: atom_id res chain seq x y z
N MET A 1 27.74 -7.71 -14.50
CA MET A 1 27.03 -8.76 -15.28
C MET A 1 27.16 -8.44 -16.76
N SER A 2 26.91 -9.41 -17.65
CA SER A 2 26.64 -9.12 -19.06
C SER A 2 25.30 -8.41 -19.19
N GLU A 3 25.15 -7.52 -20.18
CA GLU A 3 23.87 -6.84 -20.42
C GLU A 3 22.79 -7.83 -20.85
N ASN A 4 21.55 -7.58 -20.42
CA ASN A 4 20.37 -8.41 -20.64
C ASN A 4 20.45 -9.80 -19.96
N LEU A 5 21.14 -9.93 -18.82
CA LEU A 5 21.29 -11.24 -18.15
C LEU A 5 19.94 -11.79 -17.67
N GLY A 6 19.12 -10.96 -17.02
CA GLY A 6 17.79 -11.37 -16.57
C GLY A 6 16.86 -11.78 -17.71
N ARG A 7 16.89 -11.03 -18.82
CA ARG A 7 16.13 -11.34 -20.04
C ARG A 7 16.54 -12.68 -20.66
N ARG A 8 17.84 -13.01 -20.66
CA ARG A 8 18.35 -14.32 -21.09
C ARG A 8 17.85 -15.43 -20.16
N ILE A 9 17.91 -15.23 -18.84
CA ILE A 9 17.40 -16.20 -17.86
C ILE A 9 15.90 -16.47 -18.07
N LYS A 10 15.08 -15.43 -18.28
CA LYS A 10 13.64 -15.56 -18.58
C LYS A 10 13.40 -16.36 -19.87
N ILE A 11 14.12 -16.07 -20.95
CA ILE A 11 14.01 -16.81 -22.22
C ILE A 11 14.39 -18.28 -22.04
N ILE A 12 15.48 -18.57 -21.33
CA ILE A 12 15.92 -19.96 -21.04
C ILE A 12 14.87 -20.69 -20.19
N ALA A 13 14.32 -20.05 -19.15
CA ALA A 13 13.25 -20.61 -18.32
C ALA A 13 12.01 -20.99 -19.15
N VAL A 14 11.60 -20.11 -20.07
CA VAL A 14 10.46 -20.33 -20.96
C VAL A 14 10.72 -21.50 -21.92
N ILE A 15 11.90 -21.55 -22.56
CA ILE A 15 12.25 -22.63 -23.49
C ILE A 15 12.34 -23.98 -22.77
N VAL A 16 13.05 -24.05 -21.64
CA VAL A 16 13.26 -25.30 -20.89
C VAL A 16 11.94 -25.86 -20.36
N GLY A 17 11.07 -25.01 -19.79
CA GLY A 17 9.79 -25.46 -19.27
C GLY A 17 8.83 -25.95 -20.36
N ILE A 18 8.74 -25.25 -21.49
CA ILE A 18 7.89 -25.66 -22.62
C ILE A 18 8.39 -26.96 -23.25
N VAL A 19 9.71 -27.11 -23.46
CA VAL A 19 10.29 -28.33 -24.04
C VAL A 19 10.12 -29.51 -23.07
N GLY A 20 10.35 -29.33 -21.77
CA GLY A 20 10.11 -30.35 -20.74
C GLY A 20 8.64 -30.77 -20.65
N ALA A 21 7.71 -29.81 -20.73
CA ALA A 21 6.27 -30.09 -20.75
C ALA A 21 5.84 -30.90 -21.98
N ILE A 22 6.27 -30.50 -23.19
CA ILE A 22 5.92 -31.19 -24.44
C ILE A 22 6.51 -32.60 -24.49
N THR A 23 7.78 -32.77 -24.10
CA THR A 23 8.46 -34.08 -24.08
C THR A 23 7.87 -35.02 -23.03
N GLY A 24 7.58 -34.52 -21.83
CA GLY A 24 6.89 -35.29 -20.79
C GLY A 24 5.48 -35.72 -21.22
N LEU A 25 4.68 -34.80 -21.79
CA LEU A 25 3.32 -35.13 -22.25
C LEU A 25 3.33 -36.14 -23.40
N ALA A 26 4.25 -36.01 -24.37
CA ALA A 26 4.39 -36.96 -25.46
C ALA A 26 4.81 -38.36 -24.98
N ALA A 27 5.73 -38.44 -24.01
CA ALA A 27 6.11 -39.70 -23.38
C ALA A 27 4.96 -40.31 -22.56
N ALA A 28 4.23 -39.51 -21.79
CA ALA A 28 3.08 -39.95 -21.02
C ALA A 28 1.98 -40.57 -21.90
N LEU A 29 1.62 -39.90 -23.01
CA LEU A 29 0.65 -40.40 -23.99
C LEU A 29 1.12 -41.72 -24.63
N LYS A 30 2.41 -41.85 -24.94
CA LYS A 30 2.98 -43.10 -25.45
C LYS A 30 2.81 -44.25 -24.43
N TYR A 31 3.30 -44.09 -23.20
CA TYR A 31 3.21 -45.15 -22.18
C TYR A 31 1.77 -45.48 -21.80
N PHE A 32 0.85 -44.52 -21.87
CA PHE A 32 -0.59 -44.76 -21.70
C PHE A 32 -1.14 -45.66 -22.83
N SER A 33 -0.75 -45.44 -24.09
CA SER A 33 -1.14 -46.30 -25.21
C SER A 33 -0.54 -47.71 -25.15
N GLU A 34 0.61 -47.87 -24.49
CA GLU A 34 1.25 -49.17 -24.20
C GLU A 34 0.66 -49.86 -22.94
N GLY A 35 -0.38 -49.29 -22.32
CA GLY A 35 -1.03 -49.81 -21.11
C GLY A 35 -0.21 -49.65 -19.83
N ASN A 36 0.95 -48.99 -19.89
CA ASN A 36 1.91 -48.89 -18.79
C ASN A 36 1.66 -47.63 -17.95
N LEU A 37 0.59 -47.67 -17.15
CA LEU A 37 0.09 -46.54 -16.37
C LEU A 37 1.15 -45.93 -15.43
N PHE A 38 2.05 -46.74 -14.86
CA PHE A 38 3.11 -46.24 -13.96
C PHE A 38 4.05 -45.25 -14.66
N PHE A 39 4.59 -45.62 -15.83
CA PHE A 39 5.46 -44.72 -16.59
C PHE A 39 4.67 -43.54 -17.18
N ALA A 40 3.39 -43.72 -17.56
CA ALA A 40 2.54 -42.62 -17.98
C ALA A 40 2.41 -41.53 -16.90
N CYS A 41 2.17 -41.92 -15.64
CA CYS A 41 2.12 -40.99 -14.51
C CYS A 41 3.48 -40.32 -14.25
N VAL A 42 4.60 -41.06 -14.28
CA VAL A 42 5.95 -40.50 -14.08
C VAL A 42 6.27 -39.41 -15.10
N PHE A 43 5.95 -39.63 -16.38
CA PHE A 43 6.19 -38.63 -17.43
C PHE A 43 5.21 -37.45 -17.39
N LEU A 44 4.00 -37.63 -16.87
CA LEU A 44 3.06 -36.53 -16.59
C LEU A 44 3.56 -35.65 -15.44
N ILE A 45 4.06 -36.25 -14.35
CA ILE A 45 4.68 -35.54 -13.22
C ILE A 45 5.92 -34.77 -13.69
N TYR A 46 6.75 -35.35 -14.57
CA TYR A 46 7.88 -34.66 -15.19
C TYR A 46 7.46 -33.41 -16.00
N ALA A 47 6.36 -33.50 -16.76
CA ALA A 47 5.81 -32.34 -17.48
C ALA A 47 5.34 -31.23 -16.51
N ILE A 48 4.65 -31.60 -15.43
CA ILE A 48 4.17 -30.65 -14.39
C ILE A 48 5.37 -29.98 -13.68
N ILE A 49 6.38 -30.75 -13.28
CA ILE A 49 7.61 -30.22 -12.65
C ILE A 49 8.34 -29.27 -13.61
N SER A 50 8.41 -29.59 -14.90
CA SER A 50 9.01 -28.72 -15.91
C SER A 50 8.34 -27.34 -16.00
N ILE A 51 7.01 -27.29 -15.86
CA ILE A 51 6.24 -26.03 -15.80
C ILE A 51 6.44 -25.32 -14.45
N MET A 52 6.38 -26.06 -13.34
CA MET A 52 6.58 -25.50 -11.99
C MET A 52 7.94 -24.81 -11.84
N LEU A 53 9.00 -25.36 -12.43
CA LEU A 53 10.36 -24.81 -12.43
C LEU A 53 10.50 -23.50 -13.24
N MET A 54 9.57 -23.19 -14.16
CA MET A 54 9.58 -21.91 -14.89
C MET A 54 9.43 -20.73 -13.95
N ILE A 55 8.58 -20.85 -12.92
CA ILE A 55 8.22 -19.77 -12.00
C ILE A 55 9.43 -19.25 -11.21
N PRO A 56 10.18 -20.07 -10.44
CA PRO A 56 11.35 -19.59 -9.70
C PRO A 56 12.47 -19.09 -10.63
N LEU A 57 12.66 -19.69 -11.81
CA LEU A 57 13.64 -19.21 -12.79
C LEU A 57 13.25 -17.86 -13.40
N PHE A 58 11.96 -17.61 -13.66
CA PHE A 58 11.46 -16.34 -14.16
C PHE A 58 11.52 -15.23 -13.09
N LEU A 59 11.27 -15.58 -11.82
CA LEU A 59 11.47 -14.69 -10.67
C LEU A 59 12.97 -14.35 -10.50
N ALA A 60 13.88 -15.33 -10.58
CA ALA A 60 15.32 -15.10 -10.55
C ALA A 60 15.79 -14.21 -11.71
N GLY A 61 15.27 -14.40 -12.92
CA GLY A 61 15.51 -13.52 -14.06
C GLY A 61 14.98 -12.10 -13.85
N SER A 62 13.88 -11.92 -13.10
CA SER A 62 13.34 -10.61 -12.75
C SER A 62 14.18 -9.89 -11.69
N ALA A 63 14.69 -10.62 -10.68
CA ALA A 63 15.65 -10.09 -9.72
C ALA A 63 16.97 -9.68 -10.39
N ALA A 64 17.45 -10.46 -11.36
CA ALA A 64 18.64 -10.12 -12.15
C ALA A 64 18.45 -8.86 -13.01
N GLU A 65 17.26 -8.64 -13.59
CA GLU A 65 16.92 -7.37 -14.27
C GLU A 65 16.91 -6.18 -13.30
N SER A 66 16.34 -6.33 -12.10
CA SER A 66 16.35 -5.28 -11.07
C SER A 66 17.77 -4.88 -10.66
N LEU A 67 18.65 -5.88 -10.45
CA LEU A 67 20.06 -5.67 -10.15
C LEU A 67 20.82 -5.02 -11.31
N GLU A 68 20.47 -5.34 -12.57
CA GLU A 68 21.09 -4.73 -13.75
C GLU A 68 20.74 -3.25 -13.90
N ASP A 69 19.49 -2.85 -13.59
CA ASP A 69 19.04 -1.46 -13.58
C ASP A 69 19.59 -0.65 -12.39
N GLU A 70 19.69 -1.26 -11.20
CA GLU A 70 20.35 -0.63 -10.04
C GLU A 70 21.84 -0.37 -10.30
N ASN A 71 22.56 -1.33 -10.89
CA ASN A 71 23.94 -1.14 -11.33
C ASN A 71 24.07 -0.05 -12.42
N ARG A 72 23.06 0.09 -13.29
CA ARG A 72 23.01 1.16 -14.31
C ARG A 72 22.85 2.54 -13.68
N LYS A 73 21.98 2.66 -12.67
CA LYS A 73 21.80 3.88 -11.85
C LYS A 73 23.07 4.24 -11.09
N LEU A 74 23.76 3.27 -10.48
CA LEU A 74 25.03 3.46 -9.79
C LEU A 74 26.15 3.93 -10.74
N ARG A 75 26.23 3.40 -11.97
CA ARG A 75 27.16 3.89 -13.00
C ARG A 75 26.86 5.34 -13.40
N ALA A 76 25.60 5.66 -13.69
CA ALA A 76 25.20 7.03 -14.03
C ALA A 76 25.43 8.04 -12.88
N LEU A 77 25.35 7.59 -11.62
CA LEU A 77 25.75 8.38 -10.45
C LEU A 77 27.27 8.57 -10.38
N SER A 78 28.05 7.51 -10.60
CA SER A 78 29.52 7.58 -10.63
C SER A 78 30.03 8.52 -11.73
N GLU A 79 29.49 8.43 -12.94
CA GLU A 79 29.80 9.32 -14.06
C GLU A 79 29.44 10.78 -13.75
N ARG A 80 28.30 11.02 -13.08
CA ARG A 80 27.91 12.36 -12.61
C ARG A 80 28.89 12.89 -11.55
N VAL A 81 29.24 12.10 -10.53
CA VAL A 81 30.23 12.48 -9.52
C VAL A 81 31.58 12.80 -10.17
N ALA A 82 32.08 11.94 -11.06
CA ALA A 82 33.34 12.17 -11.78
C ALA A 82 33.28 13.44 -12.66
N SER A 83 32.14 13.76 -13.27
CA SER A 83 31.96 15.03 -13.99
C SER A 83 31.94 16.25 -13.06
N ILE A 84 31.37 16.12 -11.85
CA ILE A 84 31.35 17.17 -10.83
C ILE A 84 32.77 17.41 -10.28
N GLU A 85 33.55 16.36 -10.00
CA GLU A 85 34.95 16.49 -9.59
C GLU A 85 35.83 17.12 -10.69
N LYS A 86 35.58 16.75 -11.95
CA LYS A 86 36.31 17.29 -13.11
C LYS A 86 35.98 18.76 -13.38
N ASN A 87 34.73 19.17 -13.16
CA ASN A 87 34.29 20.56 -13.31
C ASN A 87 34.62 21.42 -12.07
N GLY A 88 34.59 20.84 -10.87
CA GLY A 88 34.82 21.51 -9.58
C GLY A 88 36.24 22.01 -9.35
N ARG A 89 37.18 21.77 -10.28
CA ARG A 89 38.51 22.40 -10.29
C ARG A 89 38.49 23.85 -10.79
N TYR A 90 37.36 24.38 -11.24
CA TYR A 90 37.16 25.81 -11.48
C TYR A 90 35.86 26.32 -10.83
N SER A 91 35.90 27.56 -10.34
CA SER A 91 34.85 28.28 -9.59
C SER A 91 34.46 27.71 -8.21
N SER A 92 35.19 28.12 -7.17
CA SER A 92 34.63 28.25 -5.82
C SER A 92 33.97 29.63 -5.69
N PRO A 93 32.68 29.73 -5.28
CA PRO A 93 32.02 31.01 -5.04
C PRO A 93 32.15 31.53 -3.60
N MET A 94 33.11 31.03 -2.80
CA MET A 94 33.51 31.64 -1.53
C MET A 94 34.74 32.54 -1.71
N ASP A 95 34.51 33.85 -1.90
CA ASP A 95 35.40 34.94 -1.46
C ASP A 95 34.75 36.32 -1.76
N LYS A 96 33.76 36.71 -0.96
CA LYS A 96 33.10 38.03 -1.06
C LYS A 96 32.88 38.78 0.25
N TYR A 97 33.33 38.23 1.38
CA TYR A 97 33.24 38.89 2.70
C TYR A 97 34.49 38.65 3.55
N SER A 98 35.60 39.34 3.21
CA SER A 98 36.73 39.53 4.12
C SER A 98 37.48 40.84 3.79
N PRO A 99 37.35 41.90 4.59
CA PRO A 99 37.94 43.21 4.29
C PRO A 99 39.32 43.39 4.96
N ALA A 100 40.38 42.87 4.34
CA ALA A 100 41.77 43.02 4.83
C ALA A 100 42.82 43.14 3.71
N ALA A 101 44.01 43.64 4.07
CA ALA A 101 45.25 43.69 3.28
C ALA A 101 45.24 44.45 1.93
N ARG A 102 45.61 45.75 1.98
CA ARG A 102 46.20 46.47 0.84
C ARG A 102 47.67 46.06 0.64
N GLY A 103 48.08 45.88 -0.62
CA GLY A 103 49.49 45.80 -1.04
C GLY A 103 50.08 44.38 -1.01
N GLN A 104 51.11 44.05 -1.81
CA GLN A 104 51.94 44.88 -2.70
C GLN A 104 52.15 44.22 -4.08
N ARG A 105 52.70 44.96 -5.07
CA ARG A 105 53.17 44.42 -6.35
C ARG A 105 54.69 44.27 -6.37
N ARG A 106 55.20 43.10 -6.77
CA ARG A 106 56.52 42.75 -7.37
C ARG A 106 56.83 41.27 -7.06
N ALA A 107 57.61 40.52 -7.83
CA ALA A 107 57.96 40.53 -9.26
C ALA A 107 58.63 39.18 -9.58
N GLN A 108 58.51 38.66 -10.80
CA GLN A 108 59.36 37.53 -11.25
C GLN A 108 60.76 38.02 -11.63
N PRO A 109 61.75 37.12 -11.57
CA PRO A 109 62.41 36.72 -12.82
C PRO A 109 62.51 35.19 -13.00
N PRO A 110 62.74 34.69 -14.24
CA PRO A 110 62.85 33.26 -14.55
C PRO A 110 64.32 32.76 -14.67
N VAL A 111 64.53 31.45 -14.52
CA VAL A 111 65.71 30.70 -15.00
C VAL A 111 65.25 29.32 -15.53
N SER A 112 66.02 28.73 -16.44
CA SER A 112 65.67 27.61 -17.32
C SER A 112 66.23 26.24 -16.90
N ASP A 113 65.58 25.19 -17.41
CA ASP A 113 66.09 23.89 -17.92
C ASP A 113 67.26 23.17 -17.22
N THR A 114 67.04 21.92 -16.79
CA THR A 114 67.98 20.80 -17.05
C THR A 114 67.36 19.41 -16.89
N GLU A 115 67.33 18.66 -18.00
CA GLU A 115 67.61 17.22 -18.16
C GLU A 115 66.85 16.12 -17.38
N GLN A 116 67.10 14.88 -17.83
CA GLN A 116 66.37 13.63 -17.51
C GLN A 116 67.16 12.77 -16.52
N THR A 117 66.47 11.96 -15.72
CA THR A 117 66.97 10.61 -15.38
C THR A 117 65.83 9.66 -14.99
N GLU A 118 65.90 8.41 -15.43
CA GLU A 118 64.99 7.34 -15.02
C GLU A 118 65.51 6.63 -13.76
N ALA A 119 64.60 6.15 -12.90
CA ALA A 119 64.92 5.16 -11.87
C ALA A 119 63.68 4.28 -11.55
N MET A 120 63.91 2.98 -11.36
CA MET A 120 62.86 1.97 -11.12
C MET A 120 62.42 1.91 -9.65
N GLY A 121 61.20 1.42 -9.40
CA GLY A 121 60.67 1.27 -8.04
C GLY A 121 59.35 0.49 -7.91
N ILE A 122 59.25 -0.70 -8.51
CA ILE A 122 58.12 -1.63 -8.28
C ILE A 122 58.54 -2.71 -7.27
N THR A 123 57.79 -2.87 -6.18
CA THR A 123 57.85 -4.03 -5.30
C THR A 123 56.45 -4.55 -4.98
N THR A 124 56.25 -5.86 -5.18
CA THR A 124 54.95 -6.53 -5.07
C THR A 124 54.84 -7.31 -3.75
N ALA A 125 53.63 -7.39 -3.17
CA ALA A 125 53.35 -8.31 -2.07
C ALA A 125 51.92 -8.89 -2.19
N GLU A 126 51.78 -10.05 -2.84
CA GLU A 126 50.55 -10.85 -2.81
C GLU A 126 50.52 -11.75 -1.56
N ARG A 127 49.31 -12.21 -1.17
CA ARG A 127 49.19 -13.52 -0.49
C ARG A 127 48.01 -14.32 -1.06
N LYS A 128 48.22 -15.63 -1.21
CA LYS A 128 47.48 -16.53 -2.12
C LYS A 128 46.28 -17.23 -1.47
N VAL A 129 45.40 -17.74 -2.33
CA VAL A 129 44.36 -18.75 -2.05
C VAL A 129 44.82 -20.10 -2.61
N ASN A 130 44.51 -21.23 -1.94
CA ASN A 130 44.22 -22.51 -2.62
C ASN A 130 43.44 -23.49 -1.70
N PRO A 131 42.64 -24.44 -2.23
CA PRO A 131 41.76 -25.32 -1.44
C PRO A 131 42.14 -26.83 -1.49
N GLN A 132 41.39 -27.68 -0.77
CA GLN A 132 41.27 -29.13 -1.03
C GLN A 132 39.84 -29.68 -0.73
N TYR A 133 39.55 -30.88 -1.25
CA TYR A 133 38.30 -31.64 -1.18
C TYR A 133 38.54 -33.02 -0.51
N SER A 134 37.54 -33.57 0.20
CA SER A 134 37.11 -34.99 0.08
C SER A 134 35.81 -35.25 0.88
N SER A 135 35.24 -36.47 0.83
CA SER A 135 33.88 -36.83 1.26
C SER A 135 33.77 -38.17 2.04
N GLN A 136 32.53 -38.68 2.22
CA GLN A 136 32.05 -39.87 2.98
C GLN A 136 31.61 -39.58 4.45
N GLU A 137 30.53 -40.13 5.01
CA GLU A 137 29.46 -41.00 4.44
C GLU A 137 28.10 -40.96 5.21
N LEU A 138 27.14 -41.79 4.76
CA LEU A 138 25.80 -42.17 5.25
C LEU A 138 25.50 -42.05 6.78
N SER A 139 24.25 -41.93 7.30
CA SER A 139 22.86 -41.80 6.77
C SER A 139 21.86 -41.61 7.98
N SER A 140 20.51 -41.74 7.98
CA SER A 140 19.49 -42.17 7.00
C SER A 140 18.04 -41.70 7.33
N SER A 141 17.18 -41.72 6.30
CA SER A 141 15.74 -42.09 6.33
C SER A 141 14.62 -41.10 6.76
N LYS A 142 13.44 -41.34 6.16
CA LYS A 142 12.07 -40.82 6.42
C LYS A 142 11.79 -39.33 6.09
N GLY A 143 10.87 -38.99 5.17
CA GLY A 143 10.17 -39.82 4.17
C GLY A 143 8.89 -39.18 3.58
N THR A 144 8.52 -39.62 2.37
CA THR A 144 7.21 -39.44 1.65
C THR A 144 6.77 -38.01 1.26
N ILE A 145 6.28 -37.67 0.05
CA ILE A 145 5.34 -38.30 -0.95
C ILE A 145 3.86 -38.13 -0.49
N ASP A 146 2.88 -37.63 -1.26
CA ASP A 146 2.79 -37.04 -2.63
C ASP A 146 1.58 -36.04 -2.69
N ILE A 147 1.53 -34.99 -3.55
CA ILE A 147 1.01 -34.85 -4.94
C ILE A 147 -0.54 -35.07 -5.14
N ASP A 148 -1.16 -34.22 -5.98
CA ASP A 148 -2.33 -34.50 -6.89
C ASP A 148 -3.79 -34.63 -6.35
N THR A 149 -4.90 -34.41 -7.12
CA THR A 149 -5.14 -33.61 -8.37
C THR A 149 -6.65 -33.26 -8.63
N ASP A 150 -6.87 -32.19 -9.43
CA ASP A 150 -7.80 -32.06 -10.60
C ASP A 150 -9.36 -32.15 -10.48
N ARG A 151 -10.02 -31.60 -11.52
CA ARG A 151 -11.42 -31.76 -12.04
C ARG A 151 -12.51 -30.89 -11.41
N SER A 152 -13.03 -29.86 -12.12
CA SER A 152 -13.94 -29.82 -13.31
C SER A 152 -15.42 -29.92 -12.91
N LEU A 153 -16.45 -29.38 -13.58
CA LEU A 153 -16.68 -28.78 -14.92
C LEU A 153 -17.69 -27.60 -14.69
N GLY A 154 -17.82 -26.50 -15.43
CA GLY A 154 -18.16 -26.33 -16.86
C GLY A 154 -19.53 -25.64 -17.04
N THR A 155 -19.74 -24.86 -18.11
CA THR A 155 -21.03 -24.21 -18.55
C THR A 155 -21.66 -23.13 -17.61
N MET A 156 -22.51 -22.17 -18.05
CA MET A 156 -23.13 -21.90 -19.38
C MET A 156 -23.42 -20.39 -19.66
N THR A 157 -23.76 -20.13 -20.93
CA THR A 157 -24.46 -19.01 -21.62
C THR A 157 -25.79 -18.49 -20.99
N SER A 158 -26.48 -17.39 -21.39
CA SER A 158 -26.23 -16.20 -22.27
C SER A 158 -27.49 -15.26 -22.41
N VAL A 159 -27.34 -14.14 -23.15
CA VAL A 159 -28.34 -13.28 -23.89
C VAL A 159 -29.40 -12.36 -23.22
N PHE A 160 -29.74 -11.30 -23.98
CA PHE A 160 -30.99 -10.49 -24.07
C PHE A 160 -31.38 -9.51 -22.93
N SER A 161 -32.27 -8.52 -23.15
CA SER A 161 -32.27 -7.36 -24.09
C SER A 161 -33.60 -6.57 -24.01
N ASN A 162 -33.56 -5.24 -24.20
CA ASN A 162 -34.72 -4.32 -24.39
C ASN A 162 -35.65 -4.20 -23.13
N SER A 163 -36.58 -3.25 -23.00
CA SER A 163 -37.09 -2.20 -23.91
C SER A 163 -37.38 -0.85 -23.19
N SER A 164 -38.01 0.07 -23.92
CA SER A 164 -38.39 1.47 -23.62
C SER A 164 -39.52 1.62 -22.56
N ASP A 165 -39.98 2.79 -22.10
CA ASP A 165 -40.55 3.96 -22.83
C ASP A 165 -40.33 5.37 -22.21
N ARG A 166 -40.66 6.41 -22.99
CA ARG A 166 -40.70 7.85 -22.64
C ARG A 166 -42.11 8.32 -22.27
N ILE A 167 -42.23 9.42 -21.50
CA ILE A 167 -43.22 10.50 -21.75
C ILE A 167 -42.54 11.86 -21.48
N ASP A 168 -42.89 12.86 -22.30
CA ASP A 168 -42.40 14.26 -22.34
C ASP A 168 -43.65 15.19 -22.39
N SER A 169 -43.70 16.49 -22.04
CA SER A 169 -42.72 17.52 -21.60
C SER A 169 -43.45 18.70 -20.85
N ASP A 170 -42.70 19.76 -20.50
CA ASP A 170 -43.17 21.16 -20.20
C ASP A 170 -43.89 21.46 -18.84
N THR A 171 -43.86 22.67 -18.25
CA THR A 171 -43.30 23.97 -18.68
C THR A 171 -42.67 24.81 -17.54
N LEU A 172 -41.83 25.79 -17.94
CA LEU A 172 -41.04 26.84 -17.27
C LEU A 172 -41.32 27.37 -15.82
N ILE A 173 -40.23 27.93 -15.27
CA ILE A 173 -40.09 28.75 -14.04
C ILE A 173 -40.27 30.26 -14.34
N THR A 174 -40.77 31.05 -13.37
CA THR A 174 -40.48 32.50 -13.28
C THR A 174 -40.23 33.00 -11.83
N ASP A 175 -38.98 33.40 -11.60
CA ASP A 175 -38.33 34.24 -10.57
C ASP A 175 -39.07 34.84 -9.36
N ILE A 176 -38.37 34.81 -8.20
CA ILE A 176 -38.58 35.67 -7.02
C ILE A 176 -37.25 36.34 -6.61
N PRO A 177 -37.14 37.69 -6.55
CA PRO A 177 -35.89 38.37 -6.15
C PRO A 177 -35.82 38.76 -4.66
N LYS A 178 -34.84 38.17 -3.95
CA LYS A 178 -34.08 38.66 -2.76
C LYS A 178 -34.81 39.10 -1.46
N ALA A 179 -34.62 38.28 -0.42
CA ALA A 179 -33.78 38.54 0.79
C ALA A 179 -33.93 39.88 1.58
N PRO A 180 -33.89 39.89 2.95
CA PRO A 180 -32.77 39.26 3.69
C PRO A 180 -32.99 38.69 5.12
N SER A 181 -31.95 38.00 5.60
CA SER A 181 -31.49 37.86 7.02
C SER A 181 -32.22 36.92 8.01
N MET A 182 -31.63 35.72 8.22
CA MET A 182 -31.60 34.96 9.49
C MET A 182 -30.17 34.38 9.64
N LYS A 183 -29.46 34.59 10.76
CA LYS A 183 -29.42 33.83 12.04
C LYS A 183 -28.85 32.40 11.92
N LYS A 184 -27.71 32.17 12.61
CA LYS A 184 -27.15 30.88 13.08
C LYS A 184 -27.41 29.64 12.21
N GLU A 185 -26.46 29.31 11.33
CA GLU A 185 -26.42 28.02 10.62
C GLU A 185 -25.01 27.41 10.64
N ALA A 186 -24.93 26.10 10.36
CA ALA A 186 -23.73 25.32 10.04
C ALA A 186 -22.65 25.12 11.13
N GLU A 187 -23.05 24.78 12.36
CA GLU A 187 -22.27 23.80 13.15
C GLU A 187 -22.66 22.39 12.71
N SER A 188 -22.09 21.93 11.59
CA SER A 188 -22.32 20.59 11.04
C SER A 188 -20.98 19.86 10.84
N ALA A 189 -20.68 18.89 11.70
CA ALA A 189 -19.42 18.16 11.66
C ALA A 189 -19.34 17.18 10.48
N PHE A 190 -18.14 17.09 9.88
CA PHE A 190 -17.85 16.31 8.68
C PHE A 190 -17.06 15.05 9.06
N TYR A 191 -17.65 13.87 8.81
CA TYR A 191 -17.11 12.59 9.27
C TYR A 191 -16.50 11.78 8.13
N THR A 192 -15.17 11.59 8.20
CA THR A 192 -14.39 10.71 7.32
C THR A 192 -14.22 9.31 7.93
N THR A 193 -13.46 8.43 7.27
CA THR A 193 -13.03 7.10 7.76
C THR A 193 -11.72 6.72 7.06
N SER A 194 -10.53 6.97 7.61
CA SER A 194 -10.16 7.36 8.97
C SER A 194 -10.58 8.78 9.37
N SER A 195 -11.28 8.93 10.50
CA SER A 195 -11.78 10.22 11.00
C SER A 195 -10.84 10.95 11.96
N ILE A 196 -10.50 12.18 11.58
CA ILE A 196 -9.90 13.18 12.47
C ILE A 196 -10.83 14.39 12.44
N ASP A 197 -11.56 14.60 13.53
CA ASP A 197 -12.31 15.82 13.75
C ASP A 197 -11.38 17.05 13.82
N MET A 198 -11.89 18.20 13.38
CA MET A 198 -11.06 19.34 12.97
C MET A 198 -10.06 19.83 14.03
N ILE A 199 -8.81 20.04 13.59
CA ILE A 199 -7.81 20.75 14.39
C ILE A 199 -8.13 22.23 14.43
N LYS A 200 -8.30 22.75 15.65
CA LYS A 200 -8.35 24.20 15.89
C LYS A 200 -6.92 24.77 15.91
N VAL A 201 -6.32 24.90 14.72
CA VAL A 201 -4.98 25.48 14.54
C VAL A 201 -4.99 26.94 14.99
N ASN A 202 -4.24 27.27 16.05
CA ASN A 202 -4.11 28.66 16.47
C ASN A 202 -3.08 29.37 15.58
N ARG A 203 -3.57 29.92 14.46
CA ARG A 203 -2.75 30.64 13.45
C ARG A 203 -2.02 31.89 13.98
N ARG A 204 -2.20 32.28 15.26
CA ARG A 204 -1.41 33.35 15.91
C ARG A 204 -0.18 32.83 16.66
N GLU A 205 -0.11 31.54 16.96
CA GLU A 205 0.91 30.92 17.82
C GLU A 205 1.64 29.74 17.14
N ASN A 206 1.18 29.30 15.97
CA ASN A 206 1.57 28.01 15.35
C ASN A 206 1.37 26.80 16.28
N SER A 207 0.47 26.90 17.27
CA SER A 207 0.21 25.89 18.28
C SER A 207 -1.02 25.02 17.92
N VAL A 208 -0.89 23.70 18.09
CA VAL A 208 -2.00 22.74 18.02
C VAL A 208 -2.66 22.72 19.40
N THR A 209 -3.60 23.65 19.63
CA THR A 209 -4.16 23.90 20.98
C THR A 209 -5.04 22.77 21.53
N ARG A 210 -5.52 21.86 20.69
CA ARG A 210 -6.14 20.59 21.10
C ARG A 210 -6.17 19.61 19.92
N PHE A 211 -5.68 18.39 20.14
CA PHE A 211 -6.21 17.24 19.40
C PHE A 211 -7.63 16.99 19.95
N LEU A 212 -8.66 17.29 19.16
CA LEU A 212 -9.97 16.69 19.42
C LEU A 212 -9.81 15.19 19.20
N ALA A 213 -10.35 14.38 20.13
CA ALA A 213 -10.03 12.96 20.20
C ALA A 213 -10.33 12.28 18.85
N PRO A 214 -9.32 11.66 18.19
CA PRO A 214 -9.49 11.11 16.85
C PRO A 214 -10.66 10.12 16.84
N SER A 215 -11.60 10.38 15.95
CA SER A 215 -12.93 9.79 15.96
C SER A 215 -12.81 8.33 15.57
N SER A 216 -12.76 7.50 16.61
CA SER A 216 -12.26 6.13 16.54
C SER A 216 -13.03 5.31 15.50
N SER A 217 -12.34 4.79 14.47
CA SER A 217 -13.00 4.03 13.40
C SER A 217 -13.64 2.76 13.98
N THR A 218 -14.96 2.71 13.96
CA THR A 218 -15.74 1.61 14.53
C THR A 218 -16.02 0.49 13.53
N ILE A 219 -15.56 0.65 12.29
CA ILE A 219 -15.52 -0.38 11.25
C ILE A 219 -14.14 -0.37 10.57
N ALA A 220 -13.71 -1.53 10.10
CA ALA A 220 -12.61 -1.66 9.15
C ALA A 220 -12.83 -2.88 8.23
N ALA A 221 -12.40 -2.76 6.99
CA ALA A 221 -12.48 -3.80 5.97
C ALA A 221 -11.04 -4.09 5.50
N GLY A 222 -10.59 -5.32 5.68
CA GLY A 222 -9.21 -5.73 5.42
C GLY A 222 -9.04 -6.46 4.10
N GLY A 223 -8.03 -7.34 4.03
CA GLY A 223 -7.75 -8.14 2.84
C GLY A 223 -8.91 -9.04 2.46
N LEU A 224 -9.30 -9.93 3.38
CA LEU A 224 -10.34 -10.95 3.18
C LEU A 224 -11.27 -11.07 4.41
N HIS A 225 -11.39 -10.02 5.22
CA HIS A 225 -12.18 -10.01 6.45
C HIS A 225 -12.69 -8.60 6.79
N THR A 226 -13.80 -8.52 7.53
CA THR A 226 -14.40 -7.28 8.06
C THR A 226 -14.42 -7.34 9.58
N VAL A 227 -14.17 -6.20 10.24
CA VAL A 227 -14.25 -6.06 11.70
C VAL A 227 -15.05 -4.81 12.11
N ALA A 228 -15.74 -4.88 13.25
CA ALA A 228 -16.50 -3.75 13.78
C ALA A 228 -16.53 -3.71 15.31
N VAL A 229 -16.53 -2.50 15.88
CA VAL A 229 -16.58 -2.21 17.32
C VAL A 229 -18.03 -2.03 17.75
N THR A 230 -18.43 -2.76 18.80
CA THR A 230 -19.74 -2.61 19.46
C THR A 230 -19.77 -1.45 20.45
N GLU A 231 -20.95 -0.95 20.82
CA GLU A 231 -21.12 0.09 21.84
C GLU A 231 -20.46 -0.26 23.19
N MET A 232 -20.33 -1.55 23.50
CA MET A 232 -19.65 -2.07 24.70
C MET A 232 -18.12 -2.24 24.55
N GLY A 233 -17.52 -1.80 23.44
CA GLY A 233 -16.08 -1.93 23.19
C GLY A 233 -15.59 -3.38 22.97
N LYS A 234 -16.49 -4.32 22.66
CA LYS A 234 -16.13 -5.63 22.07
C LYS A 234 -16.05 -5.52 20.55
N VAL A 235 -15.28 -6.39 19.91
CA VAL A 235 -15.15 -6.44 18.44
C VAL A 235 -15.85 -7.68 17.87
N LEU A 236 -16.52 -7.50 16.73
CA LEU A 236 -17.07 -8.56 15.89
C LEU A 236 -16.23 -8.68 14.62
N ALA A 237 -16.09 -9.91 14.07
CA ALA A 237 -15.33 -10.18 12.86
C ALA A 237 -16.03 -11.20 11.96
N SER A 238 -15.91 -11.06 10.64
CA SER A 238 -16.34 -12.05 9.64
C SER A 238 -15.34 -12.11 8.48
N GLY A 239 -15.37 -13.20 7.71
CA GLY A 239 -14.41 -13.43 6.63
C GLY A 239 -13.32 -14.44 6.96
N TYR A 240 -12.31 -14.50 6.11
CA TYR A 240 -11.18 -15.40 6.19
C TYR A 240 -10.38 -15.19 7.49
N GLY A 241 -10.29 -16.23 8.32
CA GLY A 241 -9.70 -16.15 9.67
C GLY A 241 -8.55 -17.13 9.97
N THR A 242 -8.01 -17.83 8.97
CA THR A 242 -7.06 -18.95 9.16
C THR A 242 -5.73 -18.58 9.80
N TYR A 243 -5.28 -17.32 9.67
CA TYR A 243 -4.09 -16.80 10.36
C TYR A 243 -4.40 -16.22 11.74
N GLY A 244 -5.66 -16.29 12.18
CA GLY A 244 -6.14 -15.74 13.45
C GLY A 244 -6.60 -14.28 13.40
N GLN A 245 -6.70 -13.66 12.22
CA GLN A 245 -7.11 -12.25 12.06
C GLN A 245 -8.52 -11.96 12.60
N CYS A 246 -9.39 -12.97 12.67
CA CYS A 246 -10.73 -12.89 13.25
C CYS A 246 -10.77 -13.23 14.75
N ASN A 247 -9.63 -13.52 15.41
CA ASN A 247 -9.57 -13.94 16.82
C ASN A 247 -9.66 -12.75 17.80
N VAL A 248 -10.72 -11.95 17.65
CA VAL A 248 -10.97 -10.71 18.39
C VAL A 248 -11.99 -10.86 19.53
N SER A 249 -12.52 -12.07 19.73
CA SER A 249 -13.63 -12.35 20.66
C SER A 249 -13.31 -12.13 22.14
N SER A 250 -12.03 -12.14 22.51
CA SER A 250 -11.53 -11.83 23.85
C SER A 250 -11.30 -10.33 24.08
N TRP A 251 -11.38 -9.49 23.04
CA TRP A 251 -11.05 -8.08 23.14
C TRP A 251 -12.20 -7.28 23.77
N THR A 252 -11.85 -6.38 24.69
CA THR A 252 -12.75 -5.49 25.42
C THR A 252 -12.15 -4.09 25.51
N SER A 253 -12.98 -3.09 25.81
CA SER A 253 -12.57 -1.68 25.88
C SER A 253 -11.91 -1.15 24.59
N VAL A 254 -12.21 -1.76 23.44
CA VAL A 254 -11.72 -1.32 22.13
C VAL A 254 -12.44 -0.04 21.72
N ALA A 255 -11.68 1.00 21.43
CA ALA A 255 -12.17 2.28 20.93
C ALA A 255 -12.26 2.30 19.40
N ALA A 256 -11.20 1.84 18.71
CA ALA A 256 -11.06 1.81 17.25
C ALA A 256 -10.53 0.46 16.74
N VAL A 257 -10.77 0.15 15.47
CA VAL A 257 -10.17 -0.98 14.76
C VAL A 257 -9.54 -0.56 13.43
N ALA A 258 -8.49 -1.28 13.03
CA ALA A 258 -7.93 -1.29 11.68
C ALA A 258 -7.73 -2.74 11.23
N ALA A 259 -7.89 -3.02 9.94
CA ALA A 259 -7.78 -4.35 9.36
C ALA A 259 -6.84 -4.33 8.16
N GLY A 260 -5.72 -5.04 8.27
CA GLY A 260 -4.76 -5.23 7.19
C GLY A 260 -5.16 -6.41 6.29
N ASN A 261 -4.21 -6.96 5.52
CA ASN A 261 -4.53 -8.09 4.64
C ASN A 261 -4.90 -9.36 5.45
N HIS A 262 -4.03 -9.72 6.40
CA HIS A 262 -4.08 -10.96 7.18
C HIS A 262 -3.93 -10.72 8.69
N HIS A 263 -4.18 -9.49 9.17
CA HIS A 263 -4.13 -9.13 10.58
C HIS A 263 -5.16 -8.04 10.92
N THR A 264 -5.63 -8.03 12.17
CA THR A 264 -6.49 -7.00 12.77
C THR A 264 -5.73 -6.30 13.89
N VAL A 265 -5.95 -4.99 14.04
CA VAL A 265 -5.40 -4.17 15.11
C VAL A 265 -6.54 -3.46 15.83
N GLY A 266 -6.56 -3.51 17.15
CA GLY A 266 -7.51 -2.82 18.02
C GLY A 266 -6.80 -1.77 18.87
N LEU A 267 -7.29 -0.53 18.83
CA LEU A 267 -6.87 0.52 19.75
C LEU A 267 -7.79 0.49 20.97
N LEU A 268 -7.21 0.30 22.16
CA LEU A 268 -7.94 0.29 23.41
C LEU A 268 -8.15 1.72 23.94
N SER A 269 -9.20 1.93 24.74
CA SER A 269 -9.58 3.23 25.30
C SER A 269 -8.58 3.84 26.30
N ASN A 270 -7.46 3.16 26.56
CA ASN A 270 -6.35 3.60 27.41
C ASN A 270 -5.10 4.02 26.61
N GLY A 271 -5.19 4.13 25.27
CA GLY A 271 -4.08 4.51 24.40
C GLY A 271 -3.04 3.40 24.16
N THR A 272 -3.40 2.14 24.40
CA THR A 272 -2.55 0.96 24.07
C THR A 272 -3.20 0.12 22.98
N CYS A 273 -2.40 -0.66 22.25
CA CYS A 273 -2.86 -1.46 21.12
C CYS A 273 -2.82 -2.97 21.39
N VAL A 274 -3.74 -3.69 20.75
CA VAL A 274 -3.73 -5.15 20.60
C VAL A 274 -3.76 -5.50 19.11
N ALA A 275 -3.21 -6.65 18.72
CA ALA A 275 -3.28 -7.14 17.35
C ALA A 275 -3.40 -8.67 17.31
N THR A 276 -3.95 -9.20 16.22
CA THR A 276 -4.10 -10.64 15.98
C THR A 276 -4.09 -10.95 14.49
N GLY A 277 -3.63 -12.14 14.12
CA GLY A 277 -3.43 -12.55 12.72
C GLY A 277 -1.99 -12.92 12.40
N TYR A 278 -1.69 -12.98 11.10
CA TYR A 278 -0.35 -13.28 10.60
C TYR A 278 0.65 -12.21 11.04
N SER A 279 1.65 -12.61 11.81
CA SER A 279 2.73 -11.74 12.33
C SER A 279 4.13 -12.15 11.85
N GLY A 280 4.25 -12.81 10.69
CA GLY A 280 5.52 -13.33 10.18
C GLY A 280 6.58 -12.26 9.83
N TYR A 281 6.20 -10.99 9.80
CA TYR A 281 7.10 -9.83 9.66
C TYR A 281 7.07 -8.91 10.89
N GLY A 282 6.42 -9.31 11.99
CA GLY A 282 6.26 -8.50 13.20
C GLY A 282 5.09 -7.50 13.18
N GLN A 283 4.15 -7.60 12.23
CA GLN A 283 3.06 -6.62 12.10
C GLN A 283 2.08 -6.58 13.29
N CYS A 284 2.05 -7.62 14.14
CA CYS A 284 1.26 -7.63 15.36
C CYS A 284 2.04 -7.18 16.62
N GLU A 285 3.29 -6.71 16.49
CA GLU A 285 4.17 -6.32 17.62
C GLU A 285 3.82 -4.93 18.22
N VAL A 286 2.53 -4.66 18.38
CA VAL A 286 1.98 -3.40 18.88
C VAL A 286 1.89 -3.33 20.42
N GLY A 287 2.14 -4.45 21.12
CA GLY A 287 1.92 -4.56 22.58
C GLY A 287 2.80 -3.66 23.45
N ALA A 288 3.90 -3.14 22.91
CA ALA A 288 4.76 -2.15 23.57
C ALA A 288 4.25 -0.70 23.41
N TRP A 289 3.31 -0.44 22.48
CA TRP A 289 2.90 0.92 22.12
C TRP A 289 2.03 1.57 23.21
N ARG A 290 2.24 2.86 23.45
CA ARG A 290 1.56 3.68 24.48
C ARG A 290 1.21 5.04 23.90
N ASN A 291 0.21 5.70 24.49
CA ASN A 291 -0.28 7.02 24.10
C ASN A 291 -0.64 7.09 22.60
N ILE A 292 -1.14 5.98 22.05
CA ILE A 292 -1.62 5.89 20.68
C ILE A 292 -3.03 6.47 20.61
N CYS A 293 -3.26 7.37 19.67
CA CYS A 293 -4.56 7.99 19.44
C CYS A 293 -5.23 7.49 18.13
N ALA A 294 -4.46 7.10 17.12
CA ALA A 294 -4.99 6.47 15.90
C ALA A 294 -4.11 5.31 15.42
N ILE A 295 -4.72 4.37 14.68
CA ILE A 295 -4.07 3.20 14.10
C ILE A 295 -4.43 3.04 12.62
N SER A 296 -3.53 2.46 11.84
CA SER A 296 -3.77 2.04 10.46
C SER A 296 -3.02 0.73 10.18
N ALA A 297 -3.56 -0.11 9.30
CA ALA A 297 -3.05 -1.45 9.05
C ALA A 297 -2.99 -1.71 7.54
N GLY A 298 -1.78 -1.87 7.01
CA GLY A 298 -1.52 -2.14 5.60
C GLY A 298 -1.53 -3.64 5.29
N VAL A 299 -0.90 -4.04 4.18
CA VAL A 299 -0.83 -5.48 3.86
C VAL A 299 0.14 -6.23 4.78
N GLY A 300 1.38 -5.73 4.91
CA GLY A 300 2.45 -6.35 5.70
C GLY A 300 2.84 -5.63 6.99
N HIS A 301 2.20 -4.51 7.34
CA HIS A 301 2.65 -3.60 8.41
C HIS A 301 1.49 -2.89 9.13
N THR A 302 1.73 -2.46 10.36
CA THR A 302 0.85 -1.63 11.20
C THR A 302 1.52 -0.30 11.50
N VAL A 303 0.74 0.78 11.58
CA VAL A 303 1.19 2.14 11.91
C VAL A 303 0.33 2.69 13.05
N GLY A 304 0.96 3.36 14.02
CA GLY A 304 0.31 4.05 15.14
C GLY A 304 0.70 5.52 15.18
N LEU A 305 -0.29 6.39 15.40
CA LEU A 305 -0.12 7.82 15.64
C LEU A 305 -0.20 8.07 17.14
N LEU A 306 0.79 8.78 17.69
CA LEU A 306 0.85 9.14 19.10
C LEU A 306 0.17 10.50 19.35
N GLU A 307 -0.30 10.72 20.57
CA GLU A 307 -0.93 11.98 21.04
C GLU A 307 -0.03 13.23 20.90
N ASN A 308 1.28 13.07 20.73
CA ASN A 308 2.24 14.15 20.49
C ASN A 308 2.41 14.51 18.99
N GLY A 309 1.74 13.79 18.07
CA GLY A 309 1.89 13.97 16.62
C GLY A 309 3.14 13.35 16.00
N THR A 310 3.78 12.37 16.67
CA THR A 310 4.80 11.48 16.08
C THR A 310 4.22 10.10 15.77
N CYS A 311 4.92 9.28 14.98
CA CYS A 311 4.43 7.97 14.56
C CYS A 311 5.35 6.81 14.97
N VAL A 312 4.77 5.61 15.10
CA VAL A 312 5.46 4.32 15.22
C VAL A 312 4.92 3.35 14.17
N ALA A 313 5.71 2.37 13.77
CA ALA A 313 5.28 1.30 12.87
C ALA A 313 5.96 -0.03 13.23
N ALA A 314 5.32 -1.14 12.86
CA ALA A 314 5.82 -2.51 13.05
C ALA A 314 5.34 -3.39 11.90
N GLY A 315 6.13 -4.40 11.52
CA GLY A 315 5.86 -5.25 10.35
C GLY A 315 6.90 -5.14 9.25
N ASP A 316 6.56 -5.65 8.07
CA ASP A 316 7.42 -5.63 6.89
C ASP A 316 7.90 -4.22 6.58
N ASN A 317 9.21 -4.08 6.35
CA ASN A 317 9.87 -2.83 5.99
C ASN A 317 10.70 -2.96 4.69
N THR A 318 10.43 -3.97 3.85
CA THR A 318 11.16 -4.27 2.60
C THR A 318 11.29 -3.07 1.66
N TYR A 319 10.36 -2.12 1.69
CA TYR A 319 10.37 -0.90 0.87
C TYR A 319 10.59 0.38 1.69
N GLY A 320 10.82 0.28 3.00
CA GLY A 320 10.89 1.43 3.91
C GLY A 320 9.54 1.93 4.43
N GLN A 321 8.46 1.16 4.31
CA GLN A 321 7.11 1.57 4.69
C GLN A 321 6.91 1.83 6.19
N CYS A 322 7.80 1.33 7.05
CA CYS A 322 7.80 1.56 8.50
C CYS A 322 8.74 2.71 8.93
N ASN A 323 9.39 3.43 7.99
CA ASN A 323 10.36 4.49 8.28
C ASN A 323 9.68 5.82 8.71
N VAL A 324 8.83 5.76 9.74
CA VAL A 324 8.02 6.88 10.24
C VAL A 324 8.60 7.57 11.48
N SER A 325 9.79 7.18 11.93
CA SER A 325 10.46 7.71 13.14
C SER A 325 10.66 9.22 13.12
N ASP A 326 10.96 9.76 11.93
CA ASP A 326 11.36 11.15 11.73
C ASP A 326 10.13 12.05 11.47
N TRP A 327 8.92 11.48 11.60
CA TRP A 327 7.66 12.18 11.37
C TRP A 327 7.20 12.93 12.64
N ALA A 328 6.95 14.22 12.47
CA ALA A 328 6.40 15.10 13.50
C ALA A 328 5.31 16.01 12.90
N GLY A 329 4.42 16.49 13.78
CA GLY A 329 3.25 17.30 13.40
C GLY A 329 2.20 16.53 12.61
N ILE A 330 2.21 15.19 12.71
CA ILE A 330 1.28 14.30 12.02
C ILE A 330 -0.08 14.34 12.72
N ILE A 331 -1.13 14.28 11.90
CA ILE A 331 -2.52 14.38 12.32
C ILE A 331 -3.35 13.21 11.81
N ALA A 332 -3.00 12.65 10.66
CA ALA A 332 -3.60 11.44 10.10
C ALA A 332 -2.51 10.47 9.69
N ILE A 333 -2.79 9.18 9.80
CA ILE A 333 -1.99 8.10 9.22
C ILE A 333 -2.88 7.22 8.35
N SER A 334 -2.32 6.69 7.28
CA SER A 334 -2.98 5.73 6.41
C SER A 334 -1.94 4.77 5.81
N ALA A 335 -2.13 3.47 6.03
CA ALA A 335 -1.24 2.42 5.55
C ALA A 335 -1.86 1.75 4.31
N GLY A 336 -1.13 1.74 3.20
CA GLY A 336 -1.50 1.04 1.98
C GLY A 336 -0.91 -0.36 1.90
N TYR A 337 -0.62 -0.85 0.69
CA TYR A 337 -0.05 -2.18 0.50
C TYR A 337 1.38 -2.26 1.09
N ASN A 338 2.32 -1.53 0.49
CA ASN A 338 3.74 -1.48 0.84
C ASN A 338 4.22 -0.02 1.05
N TYR A 339 3.35 0.86 1.53
CA TYR A 339 3.65 2.28 1.78
C TYR A 339 2.75 2.86 2.87
N THR A 340 3.24 3.90 3.54
CA THR A 340 2.52 4.66 4.58
C THR A 340 2.43 6.12 4.19
N VAL A 341 1.28 6.74 4.42
CA VAL A 341 0.98 8.15 4.20
C VAL A 341 0.64 8.83 5.53
N GLY A 342 1.21 10.00 5.78
CA GLY A 342 0.93 10.85 6.94
C GLY A 342 0.47 12.24 6.50
N LEU A 343 -0.63 12.75 7.08
CA LEU A 343 -1.09 14.12 6.88
C LEU A 343 -0.60 15.00 8.04
N ARG A 344 -0.22 16.24 7.76
CA ARG A 344 0.18 17.26 8.75
C ARG A 344 -0.89 18.34 8.95
N ALA A 345 -0.78 19.08 10.06
CA ALA A 345 -1.72 20.15 10.43
C ALA A 345 -1.78 21.35 9.45
N ASP A 346 -0.80 21.49 8.57
CA ASP A 346 -0.75 22.48 7.48
C ASP A 346 -1.36 21.98 6.16
N GLY A 347 -1.89 20.75 6.14
CA GLY A 347 -2.41 20.06 4.96
C GLY A 347 -1.33 19.41 4.09
N THR A 348 -0.05 19.49 4.46
CA THR A 348 1.02 18.79 3.73
C THR A 348 1.00 17.29 4.02
N ILE A 349 1.40 16.50 3.02
CA ILE A 349 1.48 15.04 3.11
C ILE A 349 2.95 14.63 3.13
N VAL A 350 3.28 13.68 4.00
CA VAL A 350 4.53 12.91 3.99
C VAL A 350 4.21 11.45 3.65
N ALA A 351 5.15 10.73 3.05
CA ALA A 351 4.98 9.32 2.73
C ALA A 351 6.32 8.58 2.72
N VAL A 352 6.27 7.27 3.01
CA VAL A 352 7.41 6.35 2.98
C VAL A 352 6.97 4.98 2.46
N GLY A 353 7.90 4.17 1.95
CA GLY A 353 7.60 2.91 1.28
C GLY A 353 7.58 3.03 -0.26
N ALA A 354 6.98 2.04 -0.91
CA ALA A 354 6.94 1.93 -2.37
C ALA A 354 6.27 3.13 -3.06
N ASN A 355 6.83 3.54 -4.21
CA ASN A 355 6.29 4.61 -5.07
C ASN A 355 6.40 4.25 -6.58
N THR A 356 6.41 2.96 -6.90
CA THR A 356 6.62 2.42 -8.27
C THR A 356 5.56 2.83 -9.28
N ASP A 357 4.36 3.12 -8.80
CA ASP A 357 3.17 3.50 -9.58
C ASP A 357 2.83 4.99 -9.35
N GLY A 358 3.67 5.73 -8.63
CA GLY A 358 3.37 7.08 -8.16
C GLY A 358 2.35 7.13 -7.01
N GLN A 359 2.25 6.07 -6.20
CA GLN A 359 1.33 5.88 -5.06
C GLN A 359 1.11 7.15 -4.22
N TRP A 360 2.18 7.92 -3.97
CA TRP A 360 2.17 9.16 -3.20
C TRP A 360 2.77 10.37 -3.95
N GLY A 361 3.02 10.23 -5.26
CA GLY A 361 3.26 11.33 -6.20
C GLY A 361 4.40 12.31 -5.88
N GLY A 362 4.41 13.44 -6.60
CA GLY A 362 5.30 14.59 -6.36
C GLY A 362 4.60 15.69 -5.55
N ILE A 363 4.06 15.34 -4.38
CA ILE A 363 2.93 16.06 -3.78
C ILE A 363 3.29 17.44 -3.19
N ARG A 364 2.62 18.48 -3.72
CA ARG A 364 2.19 19.67 -3.00
C ARG A 364 0.67 19.78 -3.07
N TRP A 365 -0.04 19.02 -2.24
CA TRP A 365 -1.50 19.07 -2.19
C TRP A 365 -1.95 20.13 -1.18
N GLY A 366 -2.33 21.31 -1.68
CA GLY A 366 -2.93 22.33 -0.84
C GLY A 366 -4.32 21.92 -0.34
N SER A 367 -4.62 22.26 0.92
CA SER A 367 -5.96 22.16 1.53
C SER A 367 -6.54 20.74 1.67
N ILE A 368 -5.69 19.71 1.82
CA ILE A 368 -6.14 18.36 2.21
C ILE A 368 -6.51 18.34 3.69
N CYS A 369 -7.66 17.73 4.01
CA CYS A 369 -8.13 17.50 5.38
C CYS A 369 -8.19 16.02 5.78
N ALA A 370 -8.22 15.07 4.83
CA ALA A 370 -8.12 13.64 5.10
C ALA A 370 -7.50 12.87 3.93
N VAL A 371 -6.94 11.70 4.23
CA VAL A 371 -6.29 10.79 3.27
C VAL A 371 -6.76 9.34 3.46
N ALA A 372 -6.79 8.57 2.38
CA ALA A 372 -7.02 7.12 2.42
C ALA A 372 -6.11 6.40 1.40
N SER A 373 -5.35 5.43 1.87
CA SER A 373 -4.35 4.69 1.09
C SER A 373 -4.92 3.34 0.68
N GLY A 374 -5.16 3.16 -0.62
CA GLY A 374 -5.53 1.88 -1.21
C GLY A 374 -4.31 1.03 -1.54
N GLY A 375 -4.54 -0.04 -2.29
CA GLY A 375 -3.48 -0.99 -2.67
C GLY A 375 -2.30 -0.31 -3.37
N LEU A 376 -2.55 0.38 -4.48
CA LEU A 376 -1.52 1.08 -5.26
C LEU A 376 -1.89 2.53 -5.59
N HIS A 377 -2.81 3.14 -4.84
CA HIS A 377 -3.29 4.51 -5.05
C HIS A 377 -3.67 5.21 -3.74
N THR A 378 -3.47 6.52 -3.64
CA THR A 378 -3.84 7.35 -2.48
C THR A 378 -4.94 8.34 -2.86
N LEU A 379 -5.99 8.40 -2.05
CA LEU A 379 -7.03 9.43 -2.08
C LEU A 379 -6.72 10.56 -1.09
N GLY A 380 -7.03 11.79 -1.51
CA GLY A 380 -7.05 12.98 -0.66
C GLY A 380 -8.38 13.71 -0.75
N LEU A 381 -9.00 13.98 0.39
CA LEU A 381 -10.19 14.83 0.52
C LEU A 381 -9.74 16.27 0.82
N LYS A 382 -10.29 17.24 0.08
CA LYS A 382 -10.11 18.67 0.35
C LYS A 382 -11.21 19.22 1.25
N SER A 383 -10.93 20.34 1.91
CA SER A 383 -11.89 21.08 2.73
C SER A 383 -13.11 21.64 1.97
N ASP A 384 -13.11 21.60 0.64
CA ASP A 384 -14.24 22.00 -0.22
C ASP A 384 -15.19 20.82 -0.56
N GLY A 385 -14.89 19.60 -0.09
CA GLY A 385 -15.67 18.40 -0.38
C GLY A 385 -15.39 17.79 -1.76
N SER A 386 -14.35 18.24 -2.46
CA SER A 386 -13.81 17.60 -3.67
C SER A 386 -12.65 16.65 -3.34
N CYS A 387 -12.44 15.66 -4.20
CA CYS A 387 -11.38 14.66 -4.02
C CYS A 387 -10.29 14.77 -5.10
N VAL A 388 -9.11 14.26 -4.76
CA VAL A 388 -7.98 14.03 -5.66
C VAL A 388 -7.39 12.63 -5.40
N ALA A 389 -6.77 12.04 -6.42
CA ALA A 389 -6.17 10.72 -6.34
C ALA A 389 -4.86 10.66 -7.14
N VAL A 390 -3.90 9.85 -6.69
CA VAL A 390 -2.67 9.50 -7.43
C VAL A 390 -2.30 8.04 -7.20
N GLY A 391 -1.45 7.52 -8.09
CA GLY A 391 -0.99 6.13 -8.10
C GLY A 391 -1.49 5.39 -9.33
N ASN A 392 -1.53 4.07 -9.21
CA ASN A 392 -2.05 3.18 -10.24
C ASN A 392 -3.52 3.51 -10.55
N ASN A 393 -3.84 3.70 -11.84
CA ASN A 393 -5.20 3.95 -12.35
C ASN A 393 -5.64 2.90 -13.39
N ALA A 394 -5.09 1.67 -13.34
CA ALA A 394 -5.29 0.67 -14.38
C ALA A 394 -6.73 0.09 -14.46
N ASN A 395 -7.62 0.48 -13.55
CA ASN A 395 -9.02 0.10 -13.49
C ASN A 395 -9.93 1.31 -13.17
N ASP A 396 -9.50 2.53 -13.51
CA ASP A 396 -10.22 3.79 -13.23
C ASP A 396 -10.41 4.13 -11.73
N GLN A 397 -9.60 3.53 -10.84
CA GLN A 397 -9.72 3.73 -9.39
C GLN A 397 -9.36 5.15 -8.89
N CYS A 398 -8.71 5.97 -9.72
CA CYS A 398 -8.37 7.37 -9.41
C CYS A 398 -9.39 8.39 -9.98
N GLU A 399 -10.49 7.96 -10.63
CA GLU A 399 -11.47 8.84 -11.30
C GLU A 399 -12.45 9.55 -10.34
N VAL A 400 -11.92 10.08 -9.23
CA VAL A 400 -12.65 10.82 -8.18
C VAL A 400 -12.88 12.30 -8.53
N SER A 401 -12.38 12.76 -9.69
CA SER A 401 -12.40 14.17 -10.12
C SER A 401 -13.80 14.79 -10.22
N ARG A 402 -14.84 13.96 -10.41
CA ARG A 402 -16.25 14.37 -10.49
C ARG A 402 -16.97 14.37 -9.15
N TRP A 403 -16.34 13.90 -8.07
CA TRP A 403 -16.98 13.82 -6.75
C TRP A 403 -17.07 15.20 -6.09
N GLN A 404 -18.21 15.48 -5.45
CA GLN A 404 -18.55 16.76 -4.83
C GLN A 404 -19.35 16.52 -3.55
N ASN A 405 -19.25 17.42 -2.57
CA ASN A 405 -19.88 17.29 -1.25
C ASN A 405 -19.47 15.99 -0.50
N VAL A 406 -18.25 15.51 -0.73
CA VAL A 406 -17.68 14.34 -0.03
C VAL A 406 -17.32 14.73 1.40
N LYS A 407 -17.69 13.87 2.37
CA LYS A 407 -17.28 13.94 3.77
C LYS A 407 -16.39 12.80 4.23
N ALA A 408 -16.32 11.66 3.52
CA ALA A 408 -15.35 10.59 3.75
C ALA A 408 -14.75 10.06 2.46
N VAL A 409 -13.52 9.56 2.53
CA VAL A 409 -12.90 8.71 1.50
C VAL A 409 -12.39 7.43 2.14
N ALA A 410 -12.52 6.32 1.44
CA ALA A 410 -11.88 5.03 1.75
C ALA A 410 -11.37 4.40 0.45
N ALA A 411 -10.31 3.60 0.50
CA ALA A 411 -9.64 3.07 -0.68
C ALA A 411 -9.27 1.59 -0.49
N GLY A 412 -9.70 0.74 -1.41
CA GLY A 412 -9.39 -0.69 -1.44
C GLY A 412 -8.17 -0.99 -2.31
N ASN A 413 -7.99 -2.24 -2.76
CA ASN A 413 -6.85 -2.55 -3.65
C ASN A 413 -6.99 -1.87 -5.02
N TYR A 414 -8.19 -1.95 -5.59
CA TYR A 414 -8.48 -1.59 -6.99
C TYR A 414 -9.72 -0.69 -7.14
N HIS A 415 -10.22 -0.10 -6.05
CA HIS A 415 -11.41 0.75 -6.05
C HIS A 415 -11.34 1.82 -4.95
N SER A 416 -12.06 2.90 -5.17
CA SER A 416 -12.16 4.08 -4.33
C SER A 416 -13.62 4.32 -3.94
N VAL A 417 -13.86 4.70 -2.69
CA VAL A 417 -15.21 4.91 -2.13
C VAL A 417 -15.29 6.29 -1.47
N GLY A 418 -16.34 7.05 -1.77
CA GLY A 418 -16.61 8.38 -1.21
C GLY A 418 -17.96 8.42 -0.51
N LEU A 419 -18.00 8.88 0.74
CA LEU A 419 -19.24 9.13 1.47
C LEU A 419 -19.65 10.58 1.28
N LEU A 420 -20.87 10.83 0.80
CA LEU A 420 -21.39 12.16 0.59
C LEU A 420 -22.02 12.74 1.87
N ALA A 421 -22.07 14.07 1.96
CA ALA A 421 -22.64 14.79 3.11
C ALA A 421 -24.07 14.31 3.46
N ASN A 422 -24.89 14.06 2.44
CA ASN A 422 -26.28 13.59 2.54
C ASN A 422 -26.44 12.11 2.95
N GLY A 423 -25.35 11.36 3.17
CA GLY A 423 -25.38 9.95 3.58
C GLY A 423 -25.53 8.94 2.44
N LYS A 424 -25.48 9.37 1.18
CA LYS A 424 -25.26 8.48 0.02
C LYS A 424 -23.78 8.17 -0.16
N VAL A 425 -23.48 7.07 -0.86
CA VAL A 425 -22.10 6.64 -1.17
C VAL A 425 -21.87 6.64 -2.68
N VAL A 426 -20.67 6.99 -3.12
CA VAL A 426 -20.18 6.87 -4.49
C VAL A 426 -18.95 5.96 -4.50
N ALA A 427 -18.69 5.27 -5.62
CA ALA A 427 -17.48 4.47 -5.79
C ALA A 427 -17.03 4.47 -7.26
N VAL A 428 -15.72 4.35 -7.47
CA VAL A 428 -15.08 4.20 -8.79
C VAL A 428 -13.96 3.15 -8.71
N GLY A 429 -13.58 2.58 -9.85
CA GLY A 429 -12.56 1.53 -9.91
C GLY A 429 -13.10 0.18 -10.40
N TYR A 430 -12.28 -0.86 -10.26
CA TYR A 430 -12.61 -2.23 -10.62
C TYR A 430 -13.86 -2.72 -9.87
N ASN A 431 -14.90 -3.12 -10.62
CA ASN A 431 -16.18 -3.58 -10.07
C ASN A 431 -16.51 -5.04 -10.38
N GLY A 432 -15.51 -5.88 -10.73
CA GLY A 432 -15.73 -7.26 -11.17
C GLY A 432 -16.34 -8.20 -10.11
N TYR A 433 -16.37 -7.80 -8.84
CA TYR A 433 -17.06 -8.50 -7.75
C TYR A 433 -18.25 -7.72 -7.18
N GLY A 434 -18.58 -6.54 -7.74
CA GLY A 434 -19.63 -5.66 -7.23
C GLY A 434 -19.21 -4.74 -6.07
N GLN A 435 -17.91 -4.54 -5.83
CA GLN A 435 -17.41 -3.69 -4.74
C GLN A 435 -17.83 -2.21 -4.83
N CYS A 436 -18.18 -1.73 -6.03
CA CYS A 436 -18.67 -0.38 -6.28
C CYS A 436 -20.22 -0.28 -6.31
N ASN A 437 -20.95 -1.37 -6.02
CA ASN A 437 -22.42 -1.40 -6.06
C ASN A 437 -23.05 -0.75 -4.80
N VAL A 438 -22.80 0.55 -4.64
CA VAL A 438 -23.16 1.35 -3.44
C VAL A 438 -24.26 2.38 -3.68
N SER A 439 -24.82 2.46 -4.90
CA SER A 439 -25.81 3.48 -5.32
C SER A 439 -27.06 3.54 -4.44
N GLU A 440 -27.53 2.36 -4.01
CA GLU A 440 -28.76 2.23 -3.22
C GLU A 440 -28.56 2.56 -1.73
N TRP A 441 -27.32 2.78 -1.28
CA TRP A 441 -27.01 2.97 0.12
C TRP A 441 -27.44 4.36 0.60
N GLN A 442 -28.23 4.40 1.68
CA GLN A 442 -28.77 5.61 2.32
C GLN A 442 -28.36 5.66 3.80
N ASP A 443 -28.47 6.85 4.41
CA ASP A 443 -28.19 7.10 5.84
C ASP A 443 -26.80 6.64 6.31
N VAL A 444 -25.81 6.55 5.41
CA VAL A 444 -24.47 6.10 5.76
C VAL A 444 -23.72 7.20 6.53
N VAL A 445 -23.06 6.79 7.63
CA VAL A 445 -22.29 7.67 8.52
C VAL A 445 -20.79 7.36 8.53
N ALA A 446 -20.40 6.14 8.15
CA ALA A 446 -19.01 5.70 8.01
C ALA A 446 -18.89 4.64 6.90
N ILE A 447 -17.74 4.57 6.23
CA ILE A 447 -17.43 3.58 5.18
C ILE A 447 -16.09 2.87 5.46
N ALA A 448 -15.87 1.72 4.85
CA ALA A 448 -14.55 1.08 4.79
C ALA A 448 -14.41 0.31 3.48
N ALA A 449 -13.20 0.23 2.94
CA ALA A 449 -12.90 -0.47 1.68
C ALA A 449 -11.74 -1.44 1.92
N GLY A 450 -12.01 -2.73 1.77
CA GLY A 450 -11.01 -3.80 1.82
C GLY A 450 -10.43 -4.09 0.44
N ARG A 451 -9.80 -5.25 0.26
CA ARG A 451 -9.19 -5.64 -1.03
C ARG A 451 -10.18 -5.53 -2.20
N ASN A 452 -11.28 -6.27 -2.09
CA ASN A 452 -12.30 -6.49 -3.13
C ASN A 452 -13.74 -6.28 -2.59
N HIS A 453 -13.91 -5.61 -1.45
CA HIS A 453 -15.21 -5.41 -0.82
C HIS A 453 -15.32 -4.05 -0.10
N THR A 454 -16.54 -3.53 -0.03
CA THR A 454 -16.89 -2.25 0.60
C THR A 454 -17.89 -2.52 1.73
N ILE A 455 -17.71 -1.83 2.86
CA ILE A 455 -18.59 -1.85 4.03
C ILE A 455 -19.10 -0.43 4.29
N GLY A 456 -20.35 -0.29 4.74
CA GLY A 456 -20.94 0.96 5.18
C GLY A 456 -21.71 0.80 6.49
N LEU A 457 -21.53 1.72 7.43
CA LEU A 457 -22.32 1.79 8.67
C LEU A 457 -23.42 2.84 8.50
N THR A 458 -24.68 2.44 8.74
CA THR A 458 -25.83 3.37 8.74
C THR A 458 -25.96 4.10 10.07
N ARG A 459 -26.66 5.24 10.06
CA ARG A 459 -27.07 5.99 11.25
C ARG A 459 -27.86 5.14 12.26
N SER A 460 -28.51 4.06 11.81
CA SER A 460 -29.23 3.09 12.63
C SER A 460 -28.37 1.96 13.22
N GLY A 461 -27.03 2.00 13.06
CA GLY A 461 -26.13 0.99 13.62
C GLY A 461 -26.06 -0.32 12.83
N LYS A 462 -26.65 -0.37 11.63
CA LYS A 462 -26.62 -1.53 10.73
C LYS A 462 -25.42 -1.45 9.79
N LEU A 463 -24.82 -2.60 9.47
CA LEU A 463 -23.83 -2.71 8.41
C LEU A 463 -24.46 -3.07 7.06
N LEU A 464 -23.96 -2.40 6.03
CA LEU A 464 -24.14 -2.69 4.60
C LEU A 464 -22.80 -3.21 4.06
N SER A 465 -22.86 -4.03 3.01
CA SER A 465 -21.69 -4.70 2.44
C SER A 465 -21.90 -5.03 0.96
N THR A 466 -20.88 -4.86 0.13
CA THR A 466 -20.90 -5.30 -1.28
C THR A 466 -19.49 -5.65 -1.76
N GLY A 467 -19.39 -6.47 -2.81
CA GLY A 467 -18.12 -6.98 -3.34
C GLY A 467 -17.93 -8.48 -3.10
N ASP A 468 -16.68 -8.91 -3.26
CA ASP A 468 -16.22 -10.28 -3.06
C ASP A 468 -16.62 -10.80 -1.67
N ASN A 469 -17.31 -11.94 -1.62
CA ASN A 469 -17.71 -12.63 -0.38
C ASN A 469 -17.19 -14.07 -0.31
N THR A 470 -16.11 -14.41 -1.03
CA THR A 470 -15.58 -15.78 -1.16
C THR A 470 -15.30 -16.48 0.19
N TYR A 471 -15.07 -15.72 1.26
CA TYR A 471 -14.79 -16.23 2.60
C TYR A 471 -15.74 -15.70 3.70
N GLY A 472 -16.85 -15.03 3.34
CA GLY A 472 -17.80 -14.45 4.31
C GLY A 472 -17.45 -13.04 4.82
N GLN A 473 -16.54 -12.32 4.14
CA GLN A 473 -16.13 -10.97 4.51
C GLN A 473 -17.26 -9.92 4.42
N CYS A 474 -18.33 -10.20 3.69
CA CYS A 474 -19.55 -9.40 3.61
C CYS A 474 -20.71 -9.96 4.48
N ASP A 475 -20.49 -10.99 5.30
CA ASP A 475 -21.55 -11.62 6.13
C ASP A 475 -21.85 -10.83 7.42
N VAL A 476 -21.85 -9.50 7.31
CA VAL A 476 -22.03 -8.53 8.40
C VAL A 476 -23.47 -8.38 8.88
N LYS A 477 -24.44 -9.09 8.27
CA LYS A 477 -25.88 -8.97 8.56
C LYS A 477 -26.25 -9.29 10.01
N ASN A 478 -25.45 -10.11 10.69
CA ASN A 478 -25.66 -10.52 12.08
C ASN A 478 -24.95 -9.60 13.08
N PHE A 479 -24.20 -8.59 12.61
CA PHE A 479 -23.53 -7.64 13.48
C PHE A 479 -24.57 -6.69 14.07
N SER A 480 -24.57 -6.54 15.39
CA SER A 480 -25.57 -5.79 16.15
C SER A 480 -24.90 -4.92 17.20
N ASN A 481 -25.58 -3.84 17.61
CA ASN A 481 -25.08 -2.85 18.56
C ASN A 481 -23.70 -2.28 18.16
N ILE A 482 -23.47 -2.07 16.85
CA ILE A 482 -22.26 -1.45 16.34
C ILE A 482 -22.23 0.02 16.76
N LYS A 483 -21.08 0.45 17.29
CA LYS A 483 -20.87 1.80 17.83
C LYS A 483 -20.98 2.82 16.71
N VAL A 484 -22.11 3.52 16.66
CA VAL A 484 -22.25 4.76 15.88
C VAL A 484 -21.66 5.89 16.71
N ASN A 485 -20.55 6.47 16.25
CA ASN A 485 -20.05 7.71 16.83
C ASN A 485 -21.11 8.80 16.60
N LYS A 486 -21.74 9.28 17.67
CA LYS A 486 -22.78 10.32 17.59
C LYS A 486 -22.14 11.67 17.23
N GLN A 487 -22.88 12.44 16.41
CA GLN A 487 -22.48 13.74 15.87
C GLN A 487 -22.65 14.85 16.90
#